data_AF-A0A2N0NY66-F1
#
_entry.id   AF-A0A2N0NY66-F1
#
_cell.length_a   1.000
_cell.length_b   1.000
_cell.length_c   1.000
_cell.angle_alpha   90.00
_cell.angle_beta   90.00
_cell.angle_gamma   90.00
#
_symmetry.space_group_name_H-M   'P 1'
#
loop_
_entity.id
_entity.type
_entity.pdbx_description
1 polymer ?
#
loop_
_entity_poly.entity_id
_entity_poly.type
_entity_poly.pdbx_seq_one_letter_code
_entity_poly.pdbx_strand_id
1 'polypeptide(L)'
;MIKQIGPDGLIFFMFSAANLHWPKLHQLMPSNGNRKTSAKRHHQNIVDNPHIADWFFYKQFEIFFNDILKKQWDLKDWWFRFKWQYRGSVHVHGIRKEKMHLQ
;
A
#
# COMPACT_ATOMS: atom_id res chain seq x y z
N MET A 1 -30.25 -10.06 -6.62
CA MET A 1 -30.60 -9.04 -5.61
C MET A 1 -29.32 -8.58 -4.93
N ILE A 2 -28.97 -7.29 -4.98
CA ILE A 2 -27.76 -6.74 -4.37
C ILE A 2 -28.06 -6.42 -2.90
N LYS A 3 -27.30 -6.98 -1.96
CA LYS A 3 -27.44 -6.71 -0.52
C LYS A 3 -26.58 -5.50 -0.15
N GLN A 4 -27.22 -4.38 0.17
CA GLN A 4 -26.51 -3.17 0.62
C GLN A 4 -25.97 -3.37 2.04
N ILE A 5 -24.68 -3.10 2.22
CA ILE A 5 -24.04 -3.16 3.53
C ILE A 5 -24.28 -1.80 4.20
N GLY A 6 -25.05 -1.77 5.28
CA GLY A 6 -25.36 -0.55 6.04
C GLY A 6 -24.13 0.09 6.70
N PRO A 7 -24.19 1.40 7.04
CA PRO A 7 -23.07 2.25 7.47
C PRO A 7 -22.38 1.79 8.76
N ASP A 8 -23.08 1.01 9.60
CA ASP A 8 -22.58 0.62 10.91
C ASP A 8 -21.36 -0.29 10.80
N GLY A 9 -20.30 0.09 11.53
CA GLY A 9 -19.02 -0.61 11.55
C GLY A 9 -18.17 -0.43 10.28
N LEU A 10 -18.54 0.47 9.36
CA LEU A 10 -17.73 0.78 8.18
C LEU A 10 -16.59 1.76 8.52
N ILE A 11 -15.36 1.37 8.22
CA ILE A 11 -14.17 2.21 8.41
C ILE A 11 -13.43 2.33 7.08
N PHE A 12 -13.13 3.58 6.72
CA PHE A 12 -12.29 3.92 5.58
C PHE A 12 -10.83 4.04 6.04
N PHE A 13 -9.91 3.49 5.26
CA PHE A 13 -8.48 3.61 5.52
C PHE A 13 -7.72 3.97 4.25
N MET A 14 -6.58 4.64 4.44
CA MET A 14 -5.63 4.97 3.38
C MET A 14 -4.21 4.73 3.87
N PHE A 15 -3.41 4.01 3.07
CA PHE A 15 -1.97 3.86 3.30
C PHE A 15 -1.21 4.38 2.08
N SER A 16 -0.10 5.08 2.32
CA SER A 16 0.75 5.65 1.27
C SER A 16 2.14 5.03 1.31
N ALA A 17 2.78 4.90 0.15
CA ALA A 17 4.13 4.39 0.06
C ALA A 17 5.16 5.46 0.45
N ALA A 18 6.11 5.08 1.30
CA ALA A 18 7.25 5.91 1.71
C ALA A 18 8.51 5.51 0.93
N ASN A 19 8.43 5.45 -0.40
CA ASN A 19 9.43 4.81 -1.27
C ASN A 19 10.87 5.30 -1.05
N LEU A 20 11.08 6.59 -0.75
CA LEU A 20 12.41 7.15 -0.50
C LEU A 20 13.05 6.65 0.82
N HIS A 21 12.25 6.13 1.74
CA HIS A 21 12.67 5.72 3.08
C HIS A 21 12.78 4.20 3.25
N TRP A 22 12.68 3.42 2.18
CA TRP A 22 12.78 1.96 2.24
C TRP A 22 14.11 1.45 1.68
N PRO A 23 15.12 1.16 2.52
CA PRO A 23 16.40 0.66 2.07
C PRO A 23 16.28 -0.62 1.25
N LYS A 24 15.34 -1.51 1.63
CA LYS A 24 15.11 -2.78 0.93
C LYS A 24 14.59 -2.57 -0.48
N LEU A 25 13.72 -1.59 -0.70
CA LEU A 25 13.28 -1.21 -2.04
C LEU A 25 14.48 -0.77 -2.89
N HIS A 26 15.34 0.08 -2.33
CA HIS A 26 16.51 0.59 -3.05
C HIS A 26 17.59 -0.45 -3.34
N GLN A 27 17.63 -1.55 -2.59
CA GLN A 27 18.49 -2.70 -2.89
C GLN A 27 17.98 -3.54 -4.08
N LEU A 28 16.67 -3.49 -4.38
CA LEU A 28 16.07 -4.18 -5.53
C LEU A 28 16.21 -3.38 -6.83
N MET A 29 16.54 -2.09 -6.73
CA MET A 29 16.67 -1.21 -7.89
C MET A 29 17.97 -1.49 -8.65
N PRO A 30 17.97 -1.36 -9.99
CA PRO A 30 19.18 -1.53 -10.78
C PRO A 30 20.26 -0.53 -10.35
N SER A 31 21.51 -1.00 -10.32
CA SER A 31 22.66 -0.13 -10.09
C SER A 31 22.88 0.72 -11.33
N ASN A 32 22.52 2.00 -11.24
CA ASN A 32 22.94 2.98 -12.23
C ASN A 32 24.32 3.50 -11.81
N GLY A 33 25.30 3.49 -12.73
CA GLY A 33 26.65 4.06 -12.52
C GLY A 33 26.69 5.58 -12.30
N ASN A 34 25.56 6.16 -11.87
CA ASN A 34 25.36 7.58 -11.65
C ASN A 34 26.04 8.04 -10.35
N ARG A 35 26.92 9.04 -10.47
CA ARG A 35 27.58 9.74 -9.34
C ARG A 35 26.66 10.72 -8.59
N LYS A 36 25.33 10.53 -8.63
CA LYS A 36 24.36 11.38 -7.91
C LYS A 36 24.40 11.08 -6.41
N THR A 37 23.98 12.04 -5.57
CA THR A 37 23.74 11.79 -4.14
C THR A 37 22.74 10.64 -3.98
N SER A 38 22.85 9.89 -2.87
CA SER A 38 22.00 8.70 -2.61
C SER A 38 20.51 9.02 -2.78
N ALA A 39 20.03 10.13 -2.21
CA ALA A 39 18.63 10.56 -2.33
C ALA A 39 18.19 10.85 -3.78
N LYS A 40 19.01 11.58 -4.56
CA LYS A 40 18.70 11.86 -5.98
C LYS A 40 18.73 10.59 -6.82
N ARG A 41 19.64 9.67 -6.52
CA ARG A 41 19.74 8.36 -7.17
C ARG A 41 18.51 7.49 -6.86
N HIS A 42 18.12 7.42 -5.60
CA HIS A 42 16.93 6.71 -5.13
C HIS A 42 15.65 7.22 -5.79
N HIS A 43 15.50 8.55 -5.85
CA HIS A 43 14.37 9.16 -6.54
C HIS A 43 14.35 8.80 -8.03
N GLN A 44 15.49 8.94 -8.72
CA GLN A 44 15.58 8.60 -10.14
C GLN A 44 15.27 7.12 -10.40
N ASN A 45 15.76 6.21 -9.55
CA ASN A 45 15.48 4.79 -9.69
C ASN A 45 13.99 4.47 -9.60
N ILE A 46 13.26 5.14 -8.70
CA ILE A 46 11.80 4.97 -8.59
C ILE A 46 11.10 5.50 -9.85
N VAL A 47 11.52 6.68 -10.35
CA VAL A 47 10.95 7.29 -11.56
C VAL A 47 11.19 6.40 -12.79
N ASP A 48 12.39 5.83 -12.91
CA ASP A 48 12.77 4.99 -14.05
C ASP A 48 12.20 3.57 -13.95
N ASN A 49 11.91 3.10 -12.72
CA ASN A 49 11.44 1.74 -12.45
C ASN A 49 10.20 1.74 -11.53
N PRO A 50 9.09 2.39 -11.91
CA PRO A 50 7.92 2.52 -11.06
C PRO A 50 7.29 1.17 -10.73
N HIS A 51 7.34 0.21 -11.65
CA HIS A 51 6.84 -1.15 -11.46
C HIS A 51 7.50 -1.89 -10.28
N ILE A 52 8.78 -1.64 -10.00
CA ILE A 52 9.47 -2.24 -8.84
C ILE A 52 8.94 -1.64 -7.55
N ALA A 53 8.79 -0.31 -7.50
CA ALA A 53 8.23 0.39 -6.34
C ALA A 53 6.77 -0.02 -6.08
N ASP A 54 5.99 -0.16 -7.14
CA ASP A 54 4.59 -0.57 -7.08
C ASP A 54 4.42 -2.00 -6.57
N TRP A 55 5.19 -2.94 -7.15
CA TRP A 55 5.18 -4.33 -6.70
C TRP A 55 5.64 -4.46 -5.25
N PHE A 56 6.69 -3.72 -4.87
CA PHE A 56 7.19 -3.72 -3.50
C PHE A 56 6.14 -3.21 -2.52
N PHE A 57 5.50 -2.08 -2.82
CA PHE A 57 4.41 -1.55 -2.00
C PHE A 57 3.23 -2.52 -1.91
N TYR A 58 2.83 -3.09 -3.05
CA TYR A 58 1.77 -4.08 -3.12
C TYR A 58 2.06 -5.24 -2.17
N LYS A 59 3.28 -5.80 -2.22
CA LYS A 59 3.67 -6.94 -1.37
C LYS A 59 3.72 -6.58 0.11
N GLN A 60 4.29 -5.43 0.45
CA GLN A 60 4.31 -4.94 1.83
C GLN A 60 2.90 -4.77 2.38
N PHE A 61 2.00 -4.16 1.60
CA PHE A 61 0.62 -3.96 2.02
C PHE A 61 -0.16 -5.28 2.08
N GLU A 62 0.02 -6.17 1.11
CA GLU A 62 -0.63 -7.49 1.09
C GLU A 62 -0.28 -8.30 2.35
N ILE A 63 0.99 -8.34 2.74
CA ILE A 63 1.46 -9.00 3.96
C ILE A 63 0.87 -8.31 5.19
N PHE A 64 1.02 -6.99 5.30
CA PHE A 64 0.50 -6.23 6.45
C PHE A 64 -1.02 -6.40 6.60
N PHE A 65 -1.76 -6.36 5.49
CA PHE A 65 -3.21 -6.51 5.50
C PHE A 65 -3.62 -7.91 5.93
N ASN A 66 -3.03 -8.96 5.33
CA ASN A 66 -3.43 -10.33 5.59
C ASN A 66 -2.98 -10.83 6.98
N ASP A 67 -1.77 -10.49 7.39
CA ASP A 67 -1.16 -11.07 8.57
C ASP A 67 -1.46 -10.29 9.84
N ILE A 68 -1.68 -8.97 9.71
CA ILE A 68 -1.93 -8.05 10.83
C ILE A 68 -3.37 -7.55 10.80
N LEU A 69 -3.75 -6.76 9.79
CA LEU A 69 -5.01 -6.02 9.82
C LEU A 69 -6.25 -6.93 9.85
N LYS A 70 -6.28 -8.00 9.04
CA LYS A 70 -7.39 -8.96 9.05
C LYS A 70 -7.64 -9.57 10.43
N LYS A 71 -6.57 -9.93 11.14
CA LYS A 71 -6.64 -10.56 12.47
C LYS A 71 -6.99 -9.54 13.54
N GLN A 72 -6.31 -8.40 13.54
CA GLN A 72 -6.50 -7.35 14.54
C GLN A 72 -7.92 -6.75 14.50
N TRP A 73 -8.55 -6.76 13.33
CA TRP A 73 -9.86 -6.15 13.12
C TRP A 73 -11.02 -7.16 12.99
N ASP A 74 -10.76 -8.46 13.18
CA ASP A 74 -11.71 -9.57 12.95
C ASP A 74 -12.55 -9.36 11.67
N LEU A 75 -11.86 -9.08 10.56
CA LEU A 75 -12.52 -8.64 9.33
C LEU A 75 -13.38 -9.75 8.71
N LYS A 76 -14.66 -9.45 8.51
CA LYS A 76 -15.57 -10.32 7.73
C LYS A 76 -15.64 -9.92 6.27
N ASP A 77 -15.75 -8.62 6.00
CA ASP A 77 -15.88 -8.05 4.67
C ASP A 77 -14.91 -6.87 4.52
N TRP A 78 -14.21 -6.81 3.40
CA TRP A 78 -13.28 -5.74 3.09
C TRP A 78 -13.15 -5.54 1.58
N TRP A 79 -12.78 -4.32 1.20
CA TRP A 79 -12.40 -4.00 -0.17
C TRP A 79 -11.32 -2.92 -0.15
N PHE A 80 -10.33 -3.04 -1.04
CA PHE A 80 -9.35 -1.98 -1.24
C PHE A 80 -8.91 -1.93 -2.69
N ARG A 81 -8.37 -0.78 -3.09
CA ARG A 81 -7.78 -0.55 -4.40
C ARG A 81 -6.50 0.25 -4.29
N PHE A 82 -5.56 -0.07 -5.15
CA PHE A 82 -4.37 0.74 -5.36
C PHE A 82 -4.69 1.89 -6.31
N LYS A 83 -4.12 3.06 -6.04
CA LYS A 83 -4.19 4.24 -6.89
C LYS A 83 -2.79 4.82 -7.06
N TRP A 84 -2.45 5.10 -8.30
CA TRP A 84 -1.20 5.74 -8.68
C TRP A 84 -1.41 7.23 -8.78
N GLN A 85 -0.62 8.00 -8.03
CA GLN A 85 -0.58 9.45 -8.19
C GLN A 85 0.33 9.83 -9.35
N TYR A 86 0.03 10.95 -10.01
CA TYR A 86 0.83 11.51 -11.09
C TYR A 86 2.32 11.70 -10.71
N ARG A 87 2.61 11.90 -9.41
CA ARG A 87 3.97 12.07 -8.87
C ARG A 87 4.65 10.77 -8.43
N GLY A 88 4.12 9.60 -8.83
CA GLY A 88 4.84 8.33 -8.79
C GLY A 88 4.82 7.57 -7.46
N SER A 89 4.01 7.97 -6.47
CA SER A 89 3.78 7.16 -5.27
C SER A 89 2.42 6.48 -5.32
N VAL A 90 2.43 5.17 -5.16
CA VAL A 90 1.23 4.36 -5.00
C VAL A 90 0.69 4.52 -3.58
N HIS A 91 -0.63 4.52 -3.48
CA HIS A 91 -1.34 4.47 -2.22
C HIS A 91 -2.54 3.55 -2.37
N VAL A 92 -2.97 2.97 -1.26
CA VAL A 92 -4.13 2.09 -1.19
C VAL A 92 -5.23 2.79 -0.42
N HIS A 93 -6.43 2.75 -0.98
CA HIS A 93 -7.66 3.14 -0.32
C HIS A 93 -8.45 1.88 -0.03
N GLY A 94 -9.03 1.77 1.15
CA GLY A 94 -9.88 0.64 1.47
C GLY A 94 -10.99 0.98 2.43
N ILE A 95 -11.89 0.02 2.50
CA ILE A 95 -13.08 0.01 3.32
C ILE A 95 -13.10 -1.34 4.02
N ARG A 96 -13.32 -1.33 5.33
CA ARG A 96 -13.57 -2.53 6.11
C ARG A 96 -14.91 -2.44 6.80
N LYS A 97 -15.51 -3.59 7.08
CA LYS A 97 -16.62 -3.71 8.02
C LYS A 97 -16.18 -4.50 9.26
N GLU A 98 -16.32 -3.89 10.41
CA GLU A 98 -16.14 -4.55 11.69
C GLU A 98 -17.34 -5.45 12.00
N LYS A 99 -17.07 -6.54 12.71
CA LYS A 99 -18.10 -7.46 13.15
C LYS A 99 -18.84 -6.81 14.32
N MET A 100 -20.07 -6.40 14.11
CA MET A 100 -20.90 -5.90 15.22
C MET A 100 -21.18 -7.06 16.17
N HIS A 101 -20.62 -7.02 17.36
CA HIS A 101 -21.08 -7.84 18.46
C HIS A 101 -22.46 -7.32 18.87
N LEU A 102 -23.51 -8.00 18.42
CA LEU A 102 -24.83 -7.84 19.01
C LEU A 102 -24.71 -8.27 20.47
N GLN A 103 -24.89 -7.30 21.38
CA GLN A 103 -25.04 -7.56 22.81
C GLN A 103 -26.36 -8.28 23.08
#